data_AF-A0A6S7HK95-F1
#
_entry.id   AF-A0A6S7HK95-F1
#
_cell.length_a   1.000
_cell.length_b   1.000
_cell.length_c   1.000
_cell.angle_alpha   90.00
_cell.angle_beta   90.00
_cell.angle_gamma   90.00
#
_symmetry.space_group_name_H-M   'P 1'
#
loop_
_entity.id
_entity.type
_entity.pdbx_description
1 polymer ?
#
loop_
_entity_poly.entity_id
_entity_poly.type
_entity_poly.pdbx_seq_one_letter_code
_entity_poly.pdbx_strand_id
1 'polypeptide(L)'
;ECKNLPFVGERLANKIWEIVQTGHLQRLDHLDAKTDAMELFCNLWGAGPKTAETWVAKGLKTLDDLKEHGNLNRQQQVGLKYYNEFLDRMPRSEAEEIGNIVKQAACDVDPALECMICGSFRRGKSTCGDVDVLVSHPDGRSHEGVMFLLLAELKENGFLTDDLTLMDNQKQRKYLGVCLLPGEGHKHRRIDIIVVPYSEWACSLIYFTGSDYLNRSMRLLARKKGMSLSEHSLNTGVVRKGQERLVEGTPLPVFNEKDVFQYLGLDYLEPHERDW
;
A
#
# COMPACT_ATOMS: atom_id res chain seq x y z
N GLU A 1 -23.76 -26.17 8.99
CA GLU A 1 -22.55 -26.28 8.14
C GLU A 1 -21.72 -24.99 8.13
N CYS A 2 -22.26 -23.82 7.78
CA CYS A 2 -21.47 -22.57 7.71
C CYS A 2 -20.74 -22.17 9.01
N LYS A 3 -21.33 -22.42 10.18
CA LYS A 3 -20.68 -22.17 11.49
C LYS A 3 -19.42 -23.03 11.74
N ASN A 4 -19.22 -24.09 10.96
CA ASN A 4 -18.05 -24.97 11.08
C ASN A 4 -16.87 -24.50 10.21
N LEU A 5 -17.06 -23.47 9.39
CA LEU A 5 -15.98 -22.88 8.58
C LEU A 5 -15.06 -22.03 9.47
N PRO A 6 -13.73 -22.07 9.24
CA PRO A 6 -12.80 -21.19 9.93
C PRO A 6 -13.21 -19.72 9.79
N PHE A 7 -13.15 -18.97 10.90
CA PHE A 7 -13.46 -17.53 10.96
C PHE A 7 -14.93 -17.14 10.70
N VAL A 8 -15.84 -18.10 10.49
CA VAL A 8 -17.28 -17.84 10.33
C VAL A 8 -18.01 -17.99 11.67
N GLY A 9 -18.14 -16.87 12.37
CA GLY A 9 -18.96 -16.80 13.59
C GLY A 9 -20.47 -16.84 13.30
N GLU A 10 -21.28 -16.99 14.35
CA GLU A 10 -22.73 -17.10 14.24
C GLU A 10 -23.40 -15.97 13.45
N ARG A 11 -22.99 -14.71 13.69
CA ARG A 11 -23.54 -13.55 12.96
C ARG A 11 -23.29 -13.64 11.46
N LEU A 12 -22.11 -14.11 11.04
CA LEU A 12 -21.79 -14.24 9.62
C LEU A 12 -22.51 -15.45 9.01
N ALA A 13 -22.58 -16.56 9.74
CA ALA A 13 -23.31 -17.75 9.32
C ALA A 13 -24.81 -17.45 9.09
N ASN A 14 -25.43 -16.66 9.96
CA ASN A 14 -26.84 -16.28 9.81
C ASN A 14 -27.07 -15.44 8.54
N LYS A 15 -26.16 -14.51 8.21
CA LYS A 15 -26.22 -13.75 6.95
C LYS A 15 -26.03 -14.63 5.72
N ILE A 16 -25.07 -15.56 5.76
CA ILE A 16 -24.87 -16.53 4.67
C ILE A 16 -26.15 -17.35 4.48
N TRP A 17 -26.75 -17.81 5.56
CA TRP A 17 -27.98 -18.59 5.51
C TRP A 17 -29.16 -17.79 4.93
N GLU A 18 -29.31 -16.52 5.30
CA GLU A 18 -30.32 -15.62 4.73
C GLU A 18 -30.19 -15.51 3.21
N ILE A 19 -28.97 -15.31 2.71
CA ILE A 19 -28.70 -15.22 1.27
C ILE A 19 -29.00 -16.54 0.57
N VAL A 20 -28.61 -17.67 1.15
CA VAL A 20 -28.88 -19.00 0.58
C VAL A 20 -30.38 -19.30 0.52
N GLN A 21 -31.15 -18.91 1.54
CA GLN A 21 -32.59 -19.17 1.61
C GLN A 21 -33.42 -18.23 0.75
N THR A 22 -33.04 -16.95 0.69
CA THR A 22 -33.88 -15.90 0.08
C THR A 22 -33.33 -15.39 -1.24
N GLY A 23 -32.08 -15.73 -1.58
CA GLY A 23 -31.34 -15.14 -2.71
C GLY A 23 -30.87 -13.70 -2.43
N HIS A 24 -31.08 -13.17 -1.22
CA HIS A 24 -30.87 -11.75 -0.91
C HIS A 24 -30.42 -11.53 0.55
N LEU A 25 -29.94 -10.34 0.85
CA LEU A 25 -29.66 -9.90 2.22
C LEU A 25 -30.46 -8.62 2.49
N GLN A 26 -31.51 -8.72 3.32
CA GLN A 26 -32.47 -7.64 3.60
C GLN A 26 -31.79 -6.35 4.10
N ARG A 27 -30.65 -6.48 4.79
CA ARG A 27 -29.89 -5.32 5.24
C ARG A 27 -29.42 -4.41 4.09
N LEU A 28 -29.26 -4.94 2.87
CA LEU A 28 -28.87 -4.18 1.69
C LEU A 28 -30.00 -3.26 1.19
N ASP A 29 -31.27 -3.57 1.50
CA ASP A 29 -32.42 -2.74 1.12
C ASP A 29 -32.54 -1.45 1.95
N HIS A 30 -31.75 -1.36 3.01
CA HIS A 30 -31.73 -0.23 3.95
C HIS A 30 -30.42 0.55 3.90
N LEU A 31 -29.64 0.42 2.81
CA LEU A 31 -28.54 1.33 2.53
C LEU A 31 -29.14 2.70 2.21
N ASP A 32 -28.85 3.69 3.06
CA ASP A 32 -29.32 5.05 2.91
C ASP A 32 -28.35 5.88 2.06
N ALA A 33 -28.80 7.04 1.56
CA ALA A 33 -27.94 7.99 0.83
C ALA A 33 -26.69 8.43 1.63
N LYS A 34 -26.71 8.22 2.95
CA LYS A 34 -25.56 8.42 3.83
C LYS A 34 -24.47 7.39 3.57
N THR A 35 -24.84 6.15 3.30
CA THR A 35 -23.93 5.06 2.97
C THR A 35 -23.29 5.26 1.60
N ASP A 36 -24.05 5.72 0.60
CA ASP A 36 -23.51 6.05 -0.73
C ASP A 36 -22.49 7.19 -0.66
N ALA A 37 -22.82 8.27 0.05
CA ALA A 37 -21.91 9.39 0.26
C ALA A 37 -20.65 8.95 1.03
N MET A 38 -20.80 8.05 2.00
CA MET A 38 -19.70 7.50 2.77
C MET A 38 -18.72 6.71 1.89
N GLU A 39 -19.24 5.84 1.02
CA GLU A 39 -18.42 5.09 0.06
C GLU A 39 -17.72 6.03 -0.94
N LEU A 40 -18.49 6.95 -1.54
CA LEU A 40 -17.98 7.97 -2.45
C LEU A 40 -16.81 8.73 -1.84
N PHE A 41 -16.93 9.15 -0.58
CA PHE A 41 -15.90 9.94 0.10
C PHE A 41 -14.72 9.11 0.58
N CYS A 42 -14.90 7.84 0.94
CA CYS A 42 -13.78 6.95 1.30
C CYS A 42 -12.91 6.59 0.09
N ASN A 43 -13.48 6.66 -1.11
CA ASN A 43 -12.77 6.46 -2.37
C ASN A 43 -11.89 7.67 -2.76
N LEU A 44 -12.08 8.83 -2.12
CA LEU A 44 -11.24 10.00 -2.36
C LEU A 44 -9.87 9.83 -1.70
N TRP A 45 -8.80 9.91 -2.47
CA TRP A 45 -7.45 9.73 -1.95
C TRP A 45 -7.12 10.77 -0.85
N GLY A 46 -6.63 10.30 0.30
CA GLY A 46 -6.39 11.14 1.47
C GLY A 46 -7.61 11.32 2.38
N ALA A 47 -8.73 10.64 2.11
CA ALA A 47 -9.90 10.60 2.98
C ALA A 47 -10.17 9.17 3.48
N GLY A 48 -10.00 8.96 4.79
CA GLY A 48 -10.42 7.72 5.44
C GLY A 48 -11.84 7.83 6.03
N PRO A 49 -12.34 6.77 6.68
CA PRO A 49 -13.70 6.73 7.22
C PRO A 49 -14.04 7.92 8.13
N LYS A 50 -13.13 8.33 9.01
CA LYS A 50 -13.37 9.49 9.91
C LYS A 50 -13.57 10.80 9.15
N THR A 51 -12.82 11.01 8.07
CA THR A 51 -12.94 12.21 7.23
C THR A 51 -14.27 12.19 6.48
N ALA A 52 -14.60 11.05 5.87
CA ALA A 52 -15.86 10.84 5.17
C ALA A 52 -17.07 11.04 6.11
N GLU A 53 -17.05 10.47 7.32
CA GLU A 53 -18.08 10.67 8.34
C GLU A 53 -18.28 12.16 8.68
N THR A 54 -17.19 12.92 8.75
CA THR A 54 -17.24 14.36 9.04
C THR A 54 -17.94 15.14 7.93
N TRP A 55 -17.67 14.81 6.67
CA TRP A 55 -18.32 15.45 5.52
C TRP A 55 -19.80 15.07 5.41
N VAL A 56 -20.11 13.79 5.62
CA VAL A 56 -21.49 13.30 5.65
C VAL A 56 -22.27 13.94 6.79
N ALA A 57 -21.67 14.12 7.97
CA ALA A 57 -22.31 14.80 9.11
C ALA A 57 -22.60 16.29 8.83
N LYS A 58 -21.85 16.91 7.92
CA LYS A 58 -22.14 18.27 7.40
C LYS A 58 -23.23 18.29 6.33
N GLY A 59 -23.76 17.13 5.94
CA GLY A 59 -24.79 17.00 4.92
C GLY A 59 -24.27 16.94 3.49
N LEU A 60 -22.94 16.82 3.29
CA LEU A 60 -22.34 16.68 1.96
C LEU A 60 -22.62 15.27 1.43
N LYS A 61 -22.96 15.17 0.14
CA LYS A 61 -23.34 13.89 -0.51
C LYS A 61 -22.64 13.65 -1.85
N THR A 62 -22.10 14.70 -2.48
CA THR A 62 -21.50 14.63 -3.82
C THR A 62 -20.06 15.13 -3.83
N LEU A 63 -19.33 14.86 -4.92
CA LEU A 63 -17.99 15.41 -5.12
C LEU A 63 -18.02 16.94 -5.33
N ASP A 64 -19.09 17.48 -5.91
CA ASP A 64 -19.28 18.92 -6.05
C ASP A 64 -19.46 19.58 -4.67
N ASP A 65 -20.23 18.96 -3.77
CA ASP A 65 -20.35 19.42 -2.39
C ASP A 65 -18.97 19.46 -1.69
N LEU A 66 -18.10 18.46 -1.94
CA LEU A 66 -16.74 18.47 -1.40
C LEU A 66 -15.87 19.56 -1.99
N LYS A 67 -16.01 19.81 -3.29
CA LYS A 67 -15.27 20.86 -4.00
C LYS A 67 -15.60 22.24 -3.42
N GLU A 68 -16.86 22.49 -3.11
CA GLU A 68 -17.34 23.79 -2.63
C GLU A 68 -17.24 23.95 -1.12
N HIS A 69 -17.44 22.87 -0.34
CA HIS A 69 -17.65 22.94 1.11
C HIS A 69 -16.82 21.93 1.94
N GLY A 70 -15.98 21.11 1.28
CA GLY A 70 -15.24 20.03 1.93
C GLY A 70 -14.07 20.47 2.80
N ASN A 71 -13.53 21.68 2.61
CA ASN A 71 -12.29 22.16 3.23
C ASN A 71 -11.12 21.15 3.08
N LEU A 72 -10.86 20.77 1.84
CA LEU A 72 -9.91 19.73 1.49
C LEU A 72 -8.47 20.19 1.71
N ASN A 73 -7.64 19.32 2.32
CA ASN A 73 -6.19 19.53 2.34
C ASN A 73 -5.58 19.30 0.94
N ARG A 74 -4.30 19.65 0.74
CA ARG A 74 -3.63 19.55 -0.58
C ARG A 74 -3.75 18.14 -1.19
N GLN A 75 -3.53 17.11 -0.38
CA GLN A 75 -3.62 15.71 -0.80
C GLN A 75 -5.02 15.34 -1.29
N GLN A 76 -6.04 15.77 -0.55
CA GLN A 76 -7.44 15.54 -0.90
C GLN A 76 -7.88 16.34 -2.13
N GLN A 77 -7.30 17.53 -2.37
CA GLN A 77 -7.54 18.30 -3.59
C GLN A 77 -7.02 17.56 -4.83
N VAL A 78 -5.83 16.97 -4.74
CA VAL A 78 -5.28 16.11 -5.80
C VAL A 78 -6.12 14.83 -5.95
N GLY A 79 -6.52 14.22 -4.83
CA GLY A 79 -7.44 13.07 -4.83
C GLY A 79 -8.79 13.38 -5.50
N LEU A 80 -9.32 14.59 -5.33
CA LEU A 80 -10.54 15.05 -6.00
C LEU A 80 -10.28 15.28 -7.50
N LYS A 81 -9.14 15.92 -7.85
CA LYS A 81 -8.74 16.20 -9.24
C LYS A 81 -8.69 14.93 -10.10
N TYR A 82 -8.18 13.83 -9.55
CA TYR A 82 -7.99 12.56 -10.25
C TYR A 82 -8.92 11.43 -9.76
N TYR A 83 -10.05 11.78 -9.15
CA TYR A 83 -10.92 10.82 -8.44
C TYR A 83 -11.25 9.59 -9.29
N ASN A 84 -11.74 9.79 -10.53
CA ASN A 84 -12.10 8.69 -11.41
C ASN A 84 -10.87 7.90 -11.88
N GLU A 85 -9.75 8.57 -12.17
CA GLU A 85 -8.53 7.91 -12.66
C GLU A 85 -7.86 7.05 -11.60
N PHE A 86 -7.97 7.42 -10.32
CA PHE A 86 -7.44 6.64 -9.19
C PHE A 86 -8.28 5.41 -8.86
N LEU A 87 -9.55 5.37 -9.27
CA LEU A 87 -10.40 4.19 -9.13
C LEU A 87 -10.13 3.18 -10.25
N ASP A 88 -9.62 3.63 -11.38
CA ASP A 88 -9.29 2.78 -12.51
C ASP A 88 -7.99 2.00 -12.27
N ARG A 89 -8.07 0.68 -12.49
CA ARG A 89 -6.86 -0.15 -12.55
C ARG A 89 -6.15 0.03 -13.90
N MET A 90 -4.83 -0.10 -13.91
CA MET A 90 -4.00 -0.12 -15.11
C MET A 90 -3.64 -1.55 -15.53
N PRO A 91 -3.46 -1.84 -16.82
CA PRO A 91 -2.85 -3.10 -17.26
C PRO A 91 -1.44 -3.26 -16.68
N ARG A 92 -1.02 -4.50 -16.46
CA ARG A 92 0.33 -4.80 -15.97
C ARG A 92 1.44 -4.19 -16.84
N SER A 93 1.26 -4.15 -18.16
CA SER A 93 2.24 -3.57 -19.09
C SER A 93 2.42 -2.07 -18.88
N GLU A 94 1.35 -1.34 -18.54
CA GLU A 94 1.43 0.09 -18.21
C GLU A 94 2.21 0.28 -16.90
N ALA A 95 1.96 -0.58 -15.89
CA ALA A 95 2.71 -0.56 -14.63
C ALA A 95 4.21 -0.86 -14.82
N GLU A 96 4.53 -1.78 -15.74
CA GLU A 96 5.92 -2.11 -16.12
C GLU A 96 6.63 -0.91 -16.74
N GLU A 97 5.97 -0.20 -17.66
CA GLU A 97 6.52 0.99 -18.31
C GLU A 97 6.79 2.12 -17.30
N ILE A 98 5.82 2.42 -16.44
CA ILE A 98 5.96 3.40 -15.34
C ILE A 98 7.13 3.02 -14.42
N GLY A 99 7.21 1.76 -14.00
CA GLY A 99 8.29 1.30 -13.13
C GLY A 99 9.65 1.31 -13.80
N ASN A 100 9.72 1.04 -15.11
CA ASN A 100 10.96 1.11 -15.89
C ASN A 100 11.49 2.53 -16.04
N ILE A 101 10.62 3.55 -16.12
CA ILE A 101 11.05 4.96 -16.10
C ILE A 101 11.75 5.29 -14.78
N VAL A 102 11.17 4.90 -13.64
CA VAL A 102 11.82 5.13 -12.33
C VAL A 102 13.12 4.35 -12.21
N LYS A 103 13.15 3.10 -12.71
CA LYS A 103 14.37 2.28 -12.72
C LYS A 103 15.46 2.90 -13.58
N GLN A 104 15.11 3.48 -14.73
CA GLN A 104 16.05 4.16 -15.60
C GLN A 104 16.62 5.41 -14.92
N ALA A 105 15.76 6.28 -14.37
CA ALA A 105 16.21 7.45 -13.59
C ALA A 105 17.13 7.04 -12.42
N ALA A 106 16.82 5.95 -11.72
CA ALA A 106 17.71 5.43 -10.68
C ALA A 106 19.06 4.97 -11.23
N CYS A 107 19.06 4.28 -12.38
CA CYS A 107 20.30 3.86 -13.04
C CYS A 107 21.15 5.07 -13.49
N ASP A 108 20.51 6.17 -13.89
CA ASP A 108 21.18 7.40 -14.32
C ASP A 108 21.76 8.17 -13.11
N VAL A 109 21.14 8.06 -11.94
CA VAL A 109 21.69 8.55 -10.66
C VAL A 109 22.91 7.72 -10.23
N ASP A 110 22.76 6.40 -10.17
CA ASP A 110 23.85 5.46 -9.88
C ASP A 110 23.49 4.06 -10.44
N PRO A 111 24.29 3.50 -11.38
CA PRO A 111 23.99 2.21 -11.98
C PRO A 111 24.07 1.02 -11.01
N ALA A 112 24.60 1.20 -9.81
CA ALA A 112 24.61 0.18 -8.75
C ALA A 112 23.35 0.21 -7.87
N LEU A 113 22.42 1.15 -8.06
CA LEU A 113 21.13 1.13 -7.38
C LEU A 113 20.29 -0.09 -7.78
N GLU A 114 19.79 -0.81 -6.78
CA GLU A 114 18.81 -1.86 -6.96
C GLU A 114 17.40 -1.27 -6.92
N CYS A 115 16.62 -1.54 -7.97
CA CYS A 115 15.22 -1.14 -8.08
C CYS A 115 14.31 -2.36 -8.31
N MET A 116 13.20 -2.41 -7.58
CA MET A 116 12.20 -3.47 -7.70
C MET A 116 10.79 -2.90 -7.76
N ILE A 117 10.06 -3.22 -8.83
CA ILE A 117 8.62 -2.95 -8.90
C ILE A 117 7.91 -3.98 -8.01
N CYS A 118 7.18 -3.51 -7.00
CA CYS A 118 6.59 -4.29 -5.91
C CYS A 118 5.07 -4.43 -6.06
N GLY A 119 4.35 -4.58 -4.95
CA GLY A 119 2.89 -4.60 -4.92
C GLY A 119 2.24 -5.68 -5.78
N SER A 120 1.08 -5.33 -6.32
CA SER A 120 0.30 -6.21 -7.20
C SER A 120 1.06 -6.60 -8.46
N PHE A 121 1.99 -5.75 -8.94
CA PHE A 121 2.89 -6.09 -10.03
C PHE A 121 3.81 -7.26 -9.64
N ARG A 122 4.52 -7.20 -8.52
CA ARG A 122 5.41 -8.30 -8.11
C ARG A 122 4.66 -9.58 -7.80
N ARG A 123 3.40 -9.50 -7.35
CA ARG A 123 2.50 -10.66 -7.17
C ARG A 123 1.91 -11.24 -8.47
N GLY A 124 2.31 -10.75 -9.64
CA GLY A 124 1.89 -11.33 -10.92
C GLY A 124 0.47 -10.98 -11.36
N LYS A 125 -0.16 -9.94 -10.80
CA LYS A 125 -1.50 -9.52 -11.23
C LYS A 125 -1.49 -8.98 -12.67
N SER A 126 -2.58 -9.24 -13.39
CA SER A 126 -2.80 -8.75 -14.76
C SER A 126 -3.14 -7.26 -14.83
N THR A 127 -3.65 -6.71 -13.73
CA THR A 127 -3.89 -5.28 -13.55
C THR A 127 -3.35 -4.81 -12.21
N CYS A 128 -2.94 -3.54 -12.13
CA CYS A 128 -2.39 -2.88 -10.95
C CYS A 128 -3.26 -1.66 -10.57
N GLY A 129 -3.32 -1.30 -9.28
CA GLY A 129 -4.01 -0.06 -8.86
C GLY A 129 -3.06 1.14 -8.92
N ASP A 130 -1.83 0.91 -8.51
CA ASP A 130 -0.71 1.83 -8.46
C ASP A 130 0.58 1.10 -8.85
N VAL A 131 1.67 1.87 -8.93
CA VAL A 131 3.02 1.34 -9.16
C VAL A 131 3.88 1.61 -7.92
N ASP A 132 4.33 0.52 -7.32
CA ASP A 132 5.18 0.51 -6.13
C ASP A 132 6.63 0.27 -6.55
N VAL A 133 7.54 1.18 -6.28
CA VAL A 133 8.97 1.03 -6.61
C VAL A 133 9.80 1.12 -5.34
N LEU A 134 10.48 0.02 -5.01
CA LEU A 134 11.46 -0.03 -3.93
C LEU A 134 12.86 0.17 -4.50
N VAL A 135 13.64 1.05 -3.88
CA VAL A 135 15.00 1.39 -4.29
C VAL A 135 15.95 1.21 -3.10
N SER A 136 17.13 0.65 -3.34
CA SER A 136 18.21 0.55 -2.36
C SER A 136 19.56 0.53 -3.05
N HIS A 137 20.63 0.59 -2.27
CA HIS A 137 21.99 0.49 -2.78
C HIS A 137 22.79 -0.56 -2.00
N PRO A 138 23.42 -1.56 -2.66
CA PRO A 138 24.08 -2.70 -2.00
C PRO A 138 25.18 -2.33 -0.98
N ASP A 139 25.81 -1.17 -1.13
CA ASP A 139 26.85 -0.70 -0.19
C ASP A 139 26.28 -0.24 1.18
N GLY A 140 24.96 -0.13 1.30
CA GLY A 140 24.25 0.31 2.51
C GLY A 140 24.31 1.82 2.79
N ARG A 141 24.91 2.64 1.92
CA ARG A 141 25.13 4.08 2.14
C ARG A 141 24.70 4.95 0.97
N SER A 142 25.00 4.60 -0.28
CA SER A 142 24.69 5.44 -1.46
C SER A 142 23.19 5.59 -1.75
N HIS A 143 22.31 4.90 -1.02
CA HIS A 143 20.87 5.14 -1.04
C HIS A 143 20.48 6.51 -0.43
N GLU A 144 21.36 7.12 0.37
CA GLU A 144 21.10 8.44 0.97
C GLU A 144 21.03 9.54 -0.10
N GLY A 145 20.02 10.41 -0.02
CA GLY A 145 19.83 11.50 -0.99
C GLY A 145 19.22 11.09 -2.34
N VAL A 146 19.20 9.79 -2.68
CA VAL A 146 18.66 9.27 -3.94
C VAL A 146 17.21 9.67 -4.18
N MET A 147 16.38 9.69 -3.13
CA MET A 147 14.97 10.14 -3.25
C MET A 147 14.89 11.55 -3.84
N PHE A 148 15.73 12.49 -3.38
CA PHE A 148 15.71 13.86 -3.86
C PHE A 148 16.11 13.94 -5.34
N LEU A 149 17.17 13.23 -5.73
CA LEU A 149 17.66 13.20 -7.12
C LEU A 149 16.63 12.60 -8.07
N LEU A 150 16.04 11.45 -7.71
CA LEU A 150 14.97 10.81 -8.47
C LEU A 150 13.78 11.74 -8.68
N LEU A 151 13.29 12.36 -7.61
CA LEU A 151 12.12 13.25 -7.72
C LEU A 151 12.42 14.51 -8.53
N ALA A 152 13.63 15.04 -8.47
CA ALA A 152 14.03 16.19 -9.27
C ALA A 152 13.99 15.84 -10.77
N GLU A 153 14.64 14.75 -11.16
CA GLU A 153 14.69 14.30 -12.56
C GLU A 153 13.31 13.93 -13.12
N LEU A 154 12.54 13.13 -12.37
CA LEU A 154 11.21 12.69 -12.81
C LEU A 154 10.20 13.85 -12.90
N LYS A 155 10.39 14.94 -12.13
CA LYS A 155 9.59 16.16 -12.25
C LYS A 155 10.05 17.03 -13.41
N GLU A 156 11.37 17.18 -13.60
CA GLU A 156 11.94 17.97 -14.70
C GLU A 156 11.49 17.43 -16.06
N ASN A 157 11.43 16.11 -16.21
CA ASN A 157 10.95 15.44 -17.42
C ASN A 157 9.41 15.39 -17.53
N GLY A 158 8.67 15.99 -16.59
CA GLY A 158 7.21 16.06 -16.60
C GLY A 158 6.49 14.74 -16.29
N PHE A 159 7.21 13.69 -15.91
CA PHE A 159 6.62 12.38 -15.59
C PHE A 159 5.83 12.41 -14.28
N LEU A 160 6.37 13.05 -13.23
CA LEU A 160 5.64 13.31 -11.99
C LEU A 160 4.84 14.61 -12.10
N THR A 161 3.52 14.52 -11.96
CA THR A 161 2.59 15.62 -12.21
C THR A 161 2.07 16.28 -10.93
N ASP A 162 1.88 15.52 -9.86
CA ASP A 162 1.41 16.02 -8.57
C ASP A 162 2.01 15.23 -7.40
N ASP A 163 2.25 15.93 -6.29
CA ASP A 163 2.75 15.35 -5.04
C ASP A 163 1.61 15.13 -4.05
N LEU A 164 1.56 13.94 -3.45
CA LEU A 164 0.66 13.65 -2.36
C LEU A 164 1.40 13.73 -1.02
N THR A 165 2.33 12.80 -0.79
CA THR A 165 3.09 12.72 0.48
C THR A 165 4.56 12.58 0.18
N LEU A 166 5.39 13.38 0.83
CA LEU A 166 6.83 13.16 0.91
C LEU A 166 7.21 13.04 2.38
N MET A 167 7.64 11.85 2.77
CA MET A 167 8.26 11.59 4.05
C MET A 167 9.73 11.33 3.78
N ASP A 168 10.59 12.26 4.19
CA ASP A 168 12.03 12.10 4.09
C ASP A 168 12.64 12.38 5.47
N ASN A 169 12.82 11.30 6.23
CA ASN A 169 13.52 11.33 7.50
C ASN A 169 14.49 10.15 7.59
N GLN A 170 15.33 10.12 8.63
CA GLN A 170 16.35 9.08 8.79
C GLN A 170 15.79 7.65 8.83
N LYS A 171 14.51 7.46 9.17
CA LYS A 171 13.88 6.13 9.32
C LYS A 171 13.09 5.70 8.10
N GLN A 172 12.52 6.64 7.34
CA GLN A 172 11.64 6.33 6.23
C GLN A 172 11.74 7.41 5.15
N ARG A 173 12.09 6.98 3.93
CA ARG A 173 12.08 7.80 2.72
C ARG A 173 11.02 7.25 1.79
N LYS A 174 9.83 7.86 1.84
CA LYS A 174 8.64 7.44 1.12
C LYS A 174 8.03 8.62 0.38
N TYR A 175 7.87 8.46 -0.92
CA TYR A 175 7.18 9.38 -1.80
C TYR A 175 5.89 8.74 -2.31
N LEU A 176 4.80 9.50 -2.25
CA LEU A 176 3.52 9.20 -2.85
C LEU A 176 3.19 10.33 -3.81
N GLY A 177 3.03 9.98 -5.07
CA GLY A 177 2.75 10.97 -6.11
C GLY A 177 1.80 10.49 -7.18
N VAL A 178 1.72 11.31 -8.21
CA VAL A 178 0.94 11.05 -9.42
C VAL A 178 1.89 11.16 -10.59
N CYS A 179 1.83 10.20 -11.50
CA CYS A 179 2.61 10.20 -12.72
C CYS A 179 1.70 10.10 -13.94
N LEU A 180 2.23 10.51 -15.09
CA LEU A 180 1.58 10.38 -16.37
C LEU A 180 2.62 9.93 -17.40
N LEU A 181 2.35 8.84 -18.11
CA LEU A 181 3.17 8.43 -19.23
C LEU A 181 3.07 9.44 -20.37
N PRO A 182 4.17 9.71 -21.10
CA PRO A 182 4.16 10.64 -22.23
C PRO A 182 3.30 10.09 -23.38
N GLY A 183 2.64 10.98 -24.11
CA GLY A 183 1.77 10.63 -25.24
C GLY A 183 0.28 10.86 -24.97
N GLU A 184 -0.54 10.65 -25.99
CA GLU A 184 -1.99 10.85 -25.90
C GLU A 184 -2.69 9.60 -25.35
N GLY A 185 -3.75 9.80 -24.56
CA GLY A 185 -4.63 8.73 -24.09
C GLY A 185 -4.20 8.03 -22.79
N HIS A 186 -3.07 8.42 -22.20
CA HIS A 186 -2.67 7.93 -20.88
C HIS A 186 -3.49 8.59 -19.76
N LYS A 187 -3.66 7.85 -18.66
CA LYS A 187 -4.30 8.31 -17.43
C LYS A 187 -3.24 8.61 -16.37
N HIS A 188 -3.55 9.53 -15.49
CA HIS A 188 -2.78 9.80 -14.28
C HIS A 188 -2.82 8.58 -13.36
N ARG A 189 -1.64 8.06 -13.05
CA ARG A 189 -1.48 6.87 -12.21
C ARG A 189 -0.81 7.23 -10.89
N ARG A 190 -1.22 6.52 -9.85
CA ARG A 190 -0.58 6.58 -8.54
C ARG A 190 0.76 5.86 -8.60
N ILE A 191 1.77 6.51 -8.02
CA ILE A 191 3.11 5.95 -7.88
C ILE A 191 3.62 6.16 -6.45
N ASP A 192 4.19 5.09 -5.90
CA ASP A 192 4.78 5.05 -4.58
C ASP A 192 6.25 4.65 -4.71
N ILE A 193 7.17 5.52 -4.32
CA ILE A 193 8.61 5.26 -4.34
C ILE A 193 9.10 5.18 -2.90
N ILE A 194 9.82 4.13 -2.55
CA ILE A 194 10.44 3.96 -1.24
C ILE A 194 11.93 3.72 -1.42
N VAL A 195 12.76 4.48 -0.71
CA VAL A 195 14.22 4.31 -0.69
C VAL A 195 14.63 3.84 0.70
N VAL A 196 15.33 2.70 0.78
CA VAL A 196 15.72 2.07 2.05
C VAL A 196 17.20 1.72 2.09
N PRO A 197 17.82 1.68 3.28
CA PRO A 197 19.14 1.08 3.43
C PRO A 197 19.10 -0.42 3.10
N TYR A 198 20.20 -0.96 2.58
CA TYR A 198 20.24 -2.36 2.12
C TYR A 198 19.97 -3.39 3.21
N SER A 199 20.28 -3.05 4.47
CA SER A 199 19.96 -3.89 5.63
C SER A 199 18.46 -4.12 5.83
N GLU A 200 17.61 -3.25 5.28
CA GLU A 200 16.15 -3.35 5.36
C GLU A 200 15.52 -3.92 4.09
N TRP A 201 16.31 -4.09 3.02
CA TRP A 201 15.84 -4.46 1.68
C TRP A 201 14.89 -5.66 1.68
N ALA A 202 15.30 -6.76 2.32
CA ALA A 202 14.50 -7.99 2.37
C ALA A 202 13.17 -7.83 3.11
N CYS A 203 13.15 -7.14 4.25
CA CYS A 203 11.92 -6.88 5.01
C CYS A 203 11.00 -5.91 4.26
N SER A 204 11.59 -4.91 3.61
CA SER A 204 10.88 -3.93 2.78
C SER A 204 10.30 -4.58 1.52
N LEU A 205 11.00 -5.54 0.89
CA LEU A 205 10.46 -6.31 -0.23
C LEU A 205 9.22 -7.09 0.18
N ILE A 206 9.22 -7.79 1.31
CA ILE A 206 8.03 -8.52 1.79
C ILE A 206 6.88 -7.52 2.04
N TYR A 207 7.17 -6.46 2.79
CA TYR A 207 6.19 -5.42 3.11
C TYR A 207 5.57 -4.82 1.84
N PHE A 208 6.39 -4.41 0.88
CA PHE A 208 5.92 -3.69 -0.29
C PHE A 208 5.34 -4.62 -1.36
N THR A 209 5.73 -5.90 -1.37
CA THR A 209 5.10 -6.94 -2.22
C THR A 209 3.68 -7.26 -1.73
N GLY A 210 3.46 -7.33 -0.42
CA GLY A 210 2.17 -7.72 0.16
C GLY A 210 1.77 -9.18 -0.12
N SER A 211 0.48 -9.54 -0.08
CA SER A 211 -0.68 -8.66 0.16
C SER A 211 -0.71 -8.03 1.56
N ASP A 212 -1.58 -7.04 1.76
CA ASP A 212 -1.81 -6.43 3.07
C ASP A 212 -2.29 -7.47 4.10
N TYR A 213 -3.12 -8.42 3.68
CA TYR A 213 -3.58 -9.53 4.48
C TYR A 213 -2.42 -10.45 4.89
N LEU A 214 -1.56 -10.85 3.95
CA LEU A 214 -0.39 -11.67 4.25
C LEU A 214 0.54 -10.95 5.22
N ASN A 215 0.85 -9.67 4.97
CA ASN A 215 1.67 -8.86 5.87
C ASN A 215 1.12 -8.83 7.29
N ARG A 216 -0.19 -8.58 7.45
CA ARG A 216 -0.86 -8.58 8.76
C ARG A 216 -0.77 -9.95 9.44
N SER A 217 -0.94 -11.02 8.68
CA SER A 217 -0.88 -12.40 9.18
C SER A 217 0.53 -12.79 9.62
N MET A 218 1.56 -12.48 8.82
CA MET A 218 2.96 -12.70 9.18
C MET A 218 3.38 -11.89 10.42
N ARG A 219 2.95 -10.62 10.51
CA ARG A 219 3.17 -9.77 11.69
C ARG A 219 2.51 -10.33 12.95
N LEU A 220 1.29 -10.87 12.82
CA LEU A 220 0.60 -11.54 13.91
C LEU A 220 1.32 -12.82 14.35
N LEU A 221 1.81 -13.62 13.41
CA LEU A 221 2.59 -14.83 13.71
C LEU A 221 3.91 -14.47 14.42
N ALA A 222 4.66 -13.49 13.91
CA ALA A 222 5.87 -12.99 14.55
C ALA A 222 5.60 -12.60 16.01
N ARG A 223 4.51 -11.86 16.26
CA ARG A 223 4.10 -11.48 17.62
C ARG A 223 3.86 -12.69 18.52
N LYS A 224 3.19 -13.74 18.04
CA LYS A 224 2.97 -14.99 18.80
C LYS A 224 4.27 -15.71 19.15
N LYS A 225 5.34 -15.50 18.36
CA LYS A 225 6.67 -16.08 18.57
C LYS A 225 7.61 -15.19 19.40
N GLY A 226 7.10 -14.13 20.05
CA GLY A 226 7.96 -13.18 20.77
C GLY A 226 8.86 -12.35 19.86
N MET A 227 8.46 -12.19 18.60
CA MET A 227 9.17 -11.42 17.57
C MET A 227 8.39 -10.15 17.19
N SER A 228 8.97 -9.32 16.32
CA SER A 228 8.25 -8.28 15.60
C SER A 228 8.77 -8.15 14.18
N LEU A 229 7.88 -8.23 13.20
CA LEU A 229 8.17 -7.96 11.80
C LEU A 229 7.65 -6.56 11.44
N SER A 230 8.48 -5.74 10.83
CA SER A 230 8.12 -4.49 10.14
C SER A 230 8.74 -4.48 8.74
N GLU A 231 8.51 -3.40 8.00
CA GLU A 231 9.21 -3.08 6.76
C GLU A 231 10.73 -2.90 6.96
N HIS A 232 11.15 -2.49 8.16
CA HIS A 232 12.55 -2.23 8.49
C HIS A 232 13.28 -3.51 8.89
N SER A 233 12.71 -4.30 9.79
CA SER A 233 13.42 -5.45 10.34
C SER A 233 12.51 -6.52 10.94
N LEU A 234 13.06 -7.73 11.05
CA LEU A 234 12.56 -8.78 11.92
C LEU A 234 13.36 -8.78 13.22
N ASN A 235 12.69 -8.53 14.34
CA ASN A 235 13.32 -8.50 15.68
C ASN A 235 12.89 -9.71 16.50
N THR A 236 13.80 -10.21 17.34
CA THR A 236 13.56 -11.29 18.32
C THR A 236 13.70 -10.79 19.76
N GLY A 237 13.23 -11.57 20.73
CA GLY A 237 13.31 -11.19 22.15
C GLY A 237 12.36 -10.04 22.53
N VAL A 238 11.26 -9.89 21.78
CA VAL A 238 10.30 -8.80 21.95
C VAL A 238 9.31 -9.15 23.06
N VAL A 239 9.28 -8.34 24.12
CA VAL A 239 8.37 -8.53 25.26
C VAL A 239 7.21 -7.56 25.17
N ARG A 240 5.98 -8.06 25.39
CA ARG A 240 4.75 -7.27 25.30
C ARG A 240 3.82 -7.52 26.48
N LYS A 241 3.09 -6.49 26.89
CA LYS A 241 1.94 -6.57 27.81
C LYS A 241 0.70 -6.06 27.09
N GLY A 242 -0.18 -6.97 26.70
CA GLY A 242 -1.31 -6.62 25.83
C GLY A 242 -0.80 -6.10 24.48
N GLN A 243 -1.23 -4.89 24.08
CA GLN A 243 -0.75 -4.24 22.85
C GLN A 243 0.56 -3.46 23.04
N GLU A 244 0.94 -3.18 24.28
CA GLU A 244 2.13 -2.38 24.60
C GLU A 244 3.40 -3.22 24.45
N ARG A 245 4.41 -2.64 23.79
CA ARG A 245 5.73 -3.24 23.62
C ARG A 245 6.66 -2.71 24.71
N LEU A 246 7.04 -3.58 25.64
CA LEU A 246 7.89 -3.24 26.78
C LEU A 246 9.38 -3.34 26.44
N VAL A 247 9.73 -4.29 25.56
CA VAL A 247 11.11 -4.49 25.08
C VAL A 247 11.06 -4.58 23.56
N GLU A 248 11.85 -3.77 22.86
CA GLU A 248 11.85 -3.74 21.39
C GLU A 248 12.43 -5.00 20.75
N GLY A 249 13.34 -5.67 21.45
CA GLY A 249 14.09 -6.83 20.96
C GLY A 249 15.36 -6.41 20.23
N THR A 250 15.98 -7.38 19.56
CA THR A 250 17.16 -7.17 18.72
C THR A 250 16.88 -7.62 17.28
N PRO A 251 17.42 -6.91 16.26
CA PRO A 251 17.23 -7.29 14.87
C PRO A 251 17.95 -8.62 14.59
N LEU A 252 17.26 -9.51 13.89
CA LEU A 252 17.84 -10.72 13.34
C LEU A 252 18.56 -10.40 12.02
N PRO A 253 19.65 -11.12 11.67
CA PRO A 253 20.28 -10.98 10.37
C PRO A 253 19.33 -11.54 9.29
N VAL A 254 18.87 -10.67 8.40
CA VAL A 254 17.98 -10.96 7.28
C VAL A 254 18.64 -10.40 6.02
N PHE A 255 19.07 -11.28 5.12
CA PHE A 255 19.74 -10.92 3.87
C PHE A 255 18.83 -11.07 2.66
N ASN A 256 17.83 -11.95 2.75
CA ASN A 256 16.86 -12.18 1.69
C ASN A 256 15.47 -12.50 2.29
N GLU A 257 14.44 -12.52 1.43
CA GLU A 257 13.06 -12.76 1.89
C GLU A 257 12.90 -14.13 2.58
N LYS A 258 13.60 -15.19 2.13
CA LYS A 258 13.49 -16.55 2.67
C LYS A 258 13.91 -16.62 4.14
N ASP A 259 14.87 -15.81 4.56
CA ASP A 259 15.31 -15.74 5.96
C ASP A 259 14.14 -15.37 6.88
N VAL A 260 13.29 -14.43 6.47
CA VAL A 260 12.10 -14.02 7.24
C VAL A 260 11.12 -15.19 7.39
N PHE A 261 10.85 -15.92 6.30
CA PHE A 261 9.97 -17.09 6.35
C PHE A 261 10.55 -18.19 7.26
N GLN A 262 11.86 -18.44 7.16
CA GLN A 262 12.57 -19.42 7.99
C GLN A 262 12.48 -19.07 9.48
N TYR A 263 12.77 -17.83 9.88
CA TYR A 263 12.66 -17.42 11.30
C TYR A 263 11.23 -17.51 11.82
N LEU A 264 10.23 -17.27 10.96
CA LEU A 264 8.83 -17.45 11.30
C LEU A 264 8.38 -18.91 11.29
N GLY A 265 9.21 -19.83 10.79
CA GLY A 265 8.89 -21.26 10.64
C GLY A 265 7.77 -21.48 9.62
N LEU A 266 7.85 -20.77 8.49
CA LEU A 266 6.96 -20.89 7.35
C LEU A 266 7.74 -21.40 6.14
N ASP A 267 7.07 -22.15 5.28
CA ASP A 267 7.58 -22.41 3.93
C ASP A 267 7.61 -21.10 3.13
N TYR A 268 8.63 -20.93 2.30
CA TYR A 268 8.76 -19.74 1.49
C TYR A 268 7.65 -19.70 0.43
N LEU A 269 6.96 -18.56 0.37
CA LEU A 269 5.98 -18.27 -0.67
C LEU A 269 6.61 -17.36 -1.73
N GLU A 270 6.57 -17.79 -2.98
CA GLU A 270 6.90 -16.94 -4.11
C GLU A 270 5.90 -15.77 -4.18
N PRO A 271 6.28 -14.59 -4.71
CA PRO A 271 5.41 -13.42 -4.73
C PRO A 271 4.00 -13.65 -5.30
N HIS A 272 3.86 -14.52 -6.30
CA HIS A 272 2.55 -14.84 -6.91
C HIS A 272 1.65 -15.72 -6.04
N GLU A 273 2.20 -16.34 -5.00
CA GLU A 273 1.47 -17.16 -4.01
C GLU A 273 1.01 -16.34 -2.78
N ARG A 274 1.33 -15.04 -2.78
CA ARG A 274 1.09 -14.12 -1.65
C ARG A 274 -0.22 -13.33 -1.77
N ASP A 275 -1.08 -13.70 -2.71
CA ASP A 275 -2.36 -13.02 -2.91
C ASP A 275 -3.47 -13.71 -2.11
N TRP A 276 -3.61 -13.24 -0.86
CA TRP A 276 -4.60 -13.66 0.12
C TRP A 276 -5.52 -12.50 0.47
#